data_AF-A0A841BUD5-F1
#
_entry.id   AF-A0A841BUD5-F1
#
_cell.length_a   1.000
_cell.length_b   1.000
_cell.length_c   1.000
_cell.angle_alpha   90.00
_cell.angle_beta   90.00
_cell.angle_gamma   90.00
#
_symmetry.space_group_name_H-M   'P 1'
#
loop_
_entity.id
_entity.type
_entity.pdbx_description
1 polymer ?
#
loop_
_entity_poly.entity_id
_entity_poly.type
_entity_poly.pdbx_seq_one_letter_code
_entity_poly.pdbx_strand_id
1 'polypeptide(L)'
;MADLRSTHTEPLLIQLAHVISGAPCKHCGGTPYTDHSATQPAQPPQGAQVVPSARVGEPRTVSRWEPEPVANLDEVGDEELWLWRLVDDADRVSAAAPVGPAPERIAAVEAKYAAATATEERVQRQIRAAEQALSLPSSWLRPSHRAAIARELRRDRAAAVLAAVQRSRVAEVRDRLRDLSMKRADYLTEHRVTIAAGANARAELTRLIDDLIDGYARLTPPPAWFRYGLGFPPAPGTYTTWLQDARAAIAARRRRATETF
;
A
#
# COMPACT_ATOMS: atom_id res chain seq x y z
N MET A 1 -16.42 18.95 54.16
CA MET A 1 -15.34 19.90 53.81
C MET A 1 -14.30 19.06 53.06
N ALA A 2 -14.28 19.03 51.72
CA ALA A 2 -13.81 20.10 50.81
C ALA A 2 -12.41 20.59 51.25
N ASP A 3 -11.35 20.61 50.45
CA ASP A 3 -11.24 20.56 48.99
C ASP A 3 -9.75 20.39 48.58
N LEU A 4 -9.52 19.77 47.40
CA LEU A 4 -8.64 20.18 46.27
C LEU A 4 -7.23 20.78 46.59
N ARG A 5 -6.09 20.46 45.93
CA ARG A 5 -5.76 20.29 44.49
C ARG A 5 -4.22 20.05 44.42
N SER A 6 -3.69 19.24 43.48
CA SER A 6 -2.96 19.67 42.25
C SER A 6 -1.69 20.51 42.54
N THR A 7 -0.48 20.30 42.02
CA THR A 7 0.03 19.83 40.72
C THR A 7 1.56 19.92 40.78
N HIS A 8 2.27 19.11 39.98
CA HIS A 8 3.38 19.48 39.06
C HIS A 8 4.27 18.25 38.82
N THR A 9 4.15 17.54 37.69
CA THR A 9 4.69 17.82 36.34
C THR A 9 6.22 17.89 36.26
N GLU A 10 6.76 17.02 35.39
CA GLU A 10 8.09 17.00 34.75
C GLU A 10 9.21 16.21 35.45
N PRO A 11 9.94 15.33 34.69
CA PRO A 11 10.48 15.64 33.36
C PRO A 11 10.03 14.66 32.26
N LEU A 12 8.96 15.02 31.54
CA LEU A 12 8.60 14.38 30.26
C LEU A 12 9.28 15.07 29.05
N LEU A 13 9.91 16.23 29.25
CA LEU A 13 10.62 16.96 28.18
C LEU A 13 11.93 16.32 27.75
N ILE A 14 12.55 15.46 28.57
CA ILE A 14 13.81 14.78 28.20
C ILE A 14 13.54 13.46 27.43
N GLN A 15 12.38 12.83 27.62
CA GLN A 15 12.03 11.61 26.85
C GLN A 15 11.43 11.91 25.46
N LEU A 16 10.89 13.11 25.24
CA LEU A 16 10.41 13.54 23.91
C LEU A 16 11.55 13.85 22.92
N ALA A 17 12.75 14.18 23.41
CA ALA A 17 13.91 14.40 22.53
C ALA A 17 14.44 13.10 21.89
N HIS A 18 14.19 11.93 22.49
CA HIS A 18 14.65 10.64 21.97
C HIS A 18 13.67 9.99 20.97
N VAL A 19 12.41 10.43 20.95
CA VAL A 19 11.39 9.88 20.04
C VAL A 19 11.40 10.61 18.68
N ILE A 20 11.93 11.84 18.61
CA ILE A 20 12.00 12.61 17.36
C ILE A 20 13.24 12.25 16.53
N SER A 21 14.30 11.69 17.12
CA SER A 21 15.55 11.32 16.44
C SER A 21 15.53 9.95 15.73
N GLY A 22 14.44 9.18 15.83
CA GLY A 22 14.33 7.83 15.26
C GLY A 22 13.42 7.69 14.03
N ALA A 23 12.81 8.79 13.55
CA ALA A 23 11.92 8.74 12.40
C ALA A 23 12.71 8.90 11.09
N PRO A 24 12.57 7.99 10.09
CA PRO A 24 13.21 8.15 8.80
C PRO A 24 12.67 9.38 8.06
N CYS A 25 13.56 10.10 7.36
CA CYS A 25 13.19 11.27 6.56
C CYS A 25 12.20 10.86 5.44
N LYS A 26 11.02 11.50 5.45
CA LYS A 26 9.94 11.27 4.46
C LYS A 26 10.33 11.58 3.01
N HIS A 27 11.48 12.21 2.76
CA HIS A 27 11.88 12.63 1.41
C HIS A 27 13.04 11.83 0.79
N CYS A 28 13.79 11.03 1.55
CA CYS A 28 14.91 10.25 1.00
C CYS A 28 15.15 8.87 1.63
N GLY A 29 14.38 8.44 2.63
CA GLY A 29 14.38 7.05 3.12
C GLY A 29 15.66 6.55 3.80
N GLY A 30 16.67 7.39 4.06
CA GLY A 30 17.88 7.00 4.80
C GLY A 30 17.73 7.17 6.32
N THR A 31 18.31 6.25 7.09
CA THR A 31 18.56 6.39 8.54
C THR A 31 19.90 7.11 8.80
N PRO A 32 20.06 7.85 9.91
CA PRO A 32 21.31 8.55 10.20
C PRO A 32 22.27 7.65 10.99
N TYR A 33 22.80 6.60 10.35
CA TYR A 33 24.08 5.98 10.73
C TYR A 33 24.48 4.97 9.66
N THR A 34 25.25 5.42 8.67
CA THR A 34 25.97 4.51 7.77
C THR A 34 27.27 4.14 8.45
N ASP A 35 27.36 2.90 8.96
CA ASP A 35 28.64 2.26 9.20
C ASP A 35 28.94 1.32 8.03
N HIS A 36 30.10 1.54 7.43
CA HIS A 36 30.61 0.78 6.29
C HIS A 36 31.08 -0.60 6.78
N SER A 37 30.65 -1.71 6.16
CA SER A 37 31.48 -2.91 5.92
C SER A 37 30.73 -4.05 5.20
N ALA A 38 31.32 -4.48 4.07
CA ALA A 38 31.35 -5.84 3.48
C ALA A 38 30.01 -6.49 3.07
N THR A 39 29.55 -6.39 1.83
CA THR A 39 29.99 -7.16 0.63
C THR A 39 29.75 -8.67 0.71
N GLN A 40 28.60 -9.11 0.20
CA GLN A 40 28.46 -10.34 -0.59
C GLN A 40 27.41 -10.08 -1.69
N PRO A 41 27.72 -10.21 -2.98
CA PRO A 41 26.71 -10.10 -4.03
C PRO A 41 25.88 -11.38 -4.07
N ALA A 42 24.60 -11.26 -3.76
CA ALA A 42 23.61 -12.31 -4.01
C ALA A 42 23.52 -12.55 -5.53
N GLN A 43 23.71 -13.81 -5.94
CA GLN A 43 23.46 -14.24 -7.32
C GLN A 43 22.01 -13.94 -7.72
N PRO A 44 21.76 -13.34 -8.89
CA PRO A 44 20.40 -13.14 -9.38
C PRO A 44 19.74 -14.49 -9.72
N PRO A 45 18.43 -14.64 -9.51
CA PRO A 45 17.69 -15.84 -9.91
C PRO A 45 17.79 -16.04 -11.42
N GLN A 46 18.28 -17.22 -11.82
CA GLN A 46 18.32 -17.68 -13.20
C GLN A 46 16.88 -17.77 -13.73
N GLY A 47 16.50 -16.85 -14.61
CA GLY A 47 15.16 -16.81 -15.21
C GLY A 47 14.53 -15.42 -15.32
N ALA A 48 15.16 -14.38 -14.76
CA ALA A 48 14.76 -13.00 -15.08
C ALA A 48 15.10 -12.73 -16.55
N GLN A 49 14.09 -12.77 -17.43
CA GLN A 49 14.20 -12.09 -18.71
C GLN A 49 14.51 -10.63 -18.41
N VAL A 50 15.76 -10.27 -18.67
CA VAL A 50 16.25 -8.91 -18.65
C VAL A 50 15.41 -8.17 -19.67
N VAL A 51 14.42 -7.40 -19.21
CA VAL A 51 13.91 -6.27 -19.97
C VAL A 51 15.15 -5.49 -20.40
N PRO A 52 15.40 -5.25 -21.70
CA PRO A 52 16.57 -4.50 -22.12
C PRO A 52 16.54 -3.18 -21.35
N SER A 53 17.46 -3.03 -20.41
CA SER A 53 17.76 -1.71 -19.87
C SER A 53 18.09 -0.88 -21.09
N ALA A 54 17.30 0.16 -21.35
CA ALA A 54 17.60 1.15 -22.36
C ALA A 54 19.10 1.41 -22.33
N ARG A 55 19.79 1.22 -23.47
CA ARG A 55 21.25 1.30 -23.59
C ARG A 55 21.76 2.60 -22.96
N VAL A 56 22.18 2.53 -21.70
CA VAL A 56 22.92 3.60 -21.04
C VAL A 56 24.37 3.43 -21.48
N GLY A 57 24.80 4.18 -22.49
CA GLY A 57 26.23 4.33 -22.78
C GLY A 57 26.71 4.08 -24.21
N GLU A 58 25.84 3.97 -25.21
CA GLU A 58 26.30 4.20 -26.59
C GLU A 58 26.26 5.70 -26.87
N PRO A 59 27.40 6.38 -27.11
CA PRO A 59 27.37 7.71 -27.66
C PRO A 59 26.66 7.59 -29.01
N ARG A 60 25.43 8.10 -29.10
CA ARG A 60 24.81 8.41 -30.38
C ARG A 60 25.79 9.33 -31.09
N THR A 61 26.58 8.76 -32.00
CA THR A 61 27.31 9.51 -33.01
C THR A 61 26.27 10.42 -33.63
N VAL A 62 26.43 11.73 -33.41
CA VAL A 62 25.62 12.77 -34.03
C VAL A 62 26.00 12.78 -35.50
N SER A 63 25.51 11.76 -36.21
CA SER A 63 25.60 11.67 -37.65
C SER A 63 24.63 12.72 -38.17
N ARG A 64 25.22 13.84 -38.61
CA ARG A 64 24.78 14.69 -39.71
C ARG A 64 23.27 14.63 -39.99
N TRP A 65 22.59 15.72 -39.61
CA TRP A 65 21.23 16.10 -39.99
C TRP A 65 20.87 15.76 -41.43
N GLU A 66 20.38 14.54 -41.64
CA GLU A 66 19.42 14.22 -42.69
C GLU A 66 18.07 14.16 -41.97
N PRO A 67 17.06 14.96 -42.35
CA PRO A 67 15.73 14.78 -41.81
C PRO A 67 15.26 13.40 -42.30
N GLU A 68 15.27 12.41 -41.40
CA GLU A 68 14.53 11.18 -41.67
C GLU A 68 13.10 11.62 -42.06
N PRO A 69 12.57 11.13 -43.19
CA PRO A 69 11.22 11.47 -43.61
C PRO A 69 10.32 11.19 -42.43
N VAL A 70 9.50 12.16 -42.02
CA VAL A 70 8.57 12.05 -40.88
C VAL A 70 7.87 10.71 -41.02
N ALA A 71 8.36 9.72 -40.27
CA ALA A 71 7.81 8.38 -40.27
C ALA A 71 6.32 8.53 -40.01
N ASN A 72 5.50 7.77 -40.72
CA ASN A 72 4.05 7.90 -40.69
C ASN A 72 3.60 7.94 -39.23
N LEU A 73 3.25 9.13 -38.70
CA LEU A 73 2.99 9.33 -37.27
C LEU A 73 1.80 8.49 -36.79
N ASP A 74 1.03 7.89 -37.71
CA ASP A 74 -0.07 6.98 -37.44
C ASP A 74 0.36 5.49 -37.38
N GLU A 75 1.59 5.15 -37.75
CA GLU A 75 2.12 3.77 -37.68
C GLU A 75 2.44 3.38 -36.24
N VAL A 76 2.04 2.18 -35.82
CA VAL A 76 2.34 1.62 -34.51
C VAL A 76 3.46 0.61 -34.67
N GLY A 77 4.63 0.91 -34.12
CA GLY A 77 5.78 0.02 -34.20
C GLY A 77 5.69 -1.18 -33.24
N ASP A 78 6.52 -2.20 -33.50
CA ASP A 78 6.61 -3.41 -32.67
C ASP A 78 6.96 -3.10 -31.20
N GLU A 79 7.77 -2.07 -30.96
CA GLU A 79 8.11 -1.60 -29.61
C GLU A 79 6.88 -1.06 -28.89
N GLU A 80 6.05 -0.25 -29.55
CA GLU A 80 4.81 0.28 -28.96
C GLU A 80 3.82 -0.85 -28.67
N LEU A 81 3.69 -1.82 -29.59
CA LEU A 81 2.88 -3.03 -29.40
C LEU A 81 3.36 -3.83 -28.18
N TRP A 82 4.67 -4.00 -28.02
CA TRP A 82 5.25 -4.69 -26.88
C TRP A 82 4.97 -3.95 -25.56
N LEU A 83 5.07 -2.62 -25.54
CA LEU A 83 4.72 -1.82 -24.36
C LEU A 83 3.24 -1.97 -23.98
N TRP A 84 2.32 -1.92 -24.94
CA TRP A 84 0.89 -2.13 -24.68
C TRP A 84 0.62 -3.53 -24.08
N ARG A 85 1.29 -4.57 -24.58
CA ARG A 85 1.19 -5.93 -24.02
C ARG A 85 1.66 -6.00 -22.56
N LEU A 86 2.76 -5.34 -22.21
CA LEU A 86 3.22 -5.28 -20.82
C LEU A 86 2.22 -4.58 -19.90
N VAL A 87 1.56 -3.53 -20.37
CA VAL A 87 0.49 -2.87 -19.60
C VAL A 87 -0.68 -3.82 -19.39
N ASP A 88 -1.13 -4.50 -20.44
CA ASP A 88 -2.24 -5.45 -20.37
C ASP A 88 -1.94 -6.64 -19.45
N ASP A 89 -0.73 -7.18 -19.50
CA ASP A 89 -0.31 -8.27 -18.63
C ASP A 89 -0.23 -7.81 -17.16
N ALA A 90 0.28 -6.62 -16.90
CA ALA A 90 0.29 -6.04 -15.56
C ALA A 90 -1.13 -5.77 -15.03
N ASP A 91 -2.05 -5.31 -15.88
CA ASP A 91 -3.45 -5.12 -15.53
C ASP A 91 -4.16 -6.44 -15.25
N ARG A 92 -3.92 -7.46 -16.08
CA ARG A 92 -4.47 -8.82 -15.87
C ARG A 92 -4.01 -9.40 -14.54
N VAL A 93 -2.71 -9.30 -14.24
CA VAL A 93 -2.14 -9.72 -12.95
C VAL A 93 -2.76 -8.94 -11.80
N SER A 94 -2.84 -7.61 -11.92
CA SER A 94 -3.39 -6.76 -10.87
C SER A 94 -4.87 -7.04 -10.60
N ALA A 95 -5.64 -7.34 -11.64
CA ALA A 95 -7.06 -7.70 -11.56
C ALA A 95 -7.27 -9.11 -10.98
N ALA A 96 -6.36 -10.04 -11.23
CA ALA A 96 -6.41 -11.40 -10.69
C ALA A 96 -5.97 -11.49 -9.22
N ALA A 97 -5.37 -10.43 -8.67
CA ALA A 97 -4.92 -10.41 -7.27
C ALA A 97 -6.08 -10.67 -6.29
N PRO A 98 -5.90 -11.55 -5.28
CA PRO A 98 -6.92 -11.81 -4.26
C PRO A 98 -7.42 -10.50 -3.63
N VAL A 99 -8.74 -10.33 -3.53
CA VAL A 99 -9.33 -9.11 -2.96
C VAL A 99 -8.86 -8.93 -1.52
N GLY A 100 -8.14 -7.84 -1.27
CA GLY A 100 -7.64 -7.53 0.06
C GLY A 100 -8.77 -7.13 1.00
N PRO A 101 -8.68 -7.46 2.30
CA PRO A 101 -9.61 -6.92 3.28
C PRO A 101 -9.49 -5.39 3.35
N ALA A 102 -10.62 -4.70 3.53
CA ALA A 102 -10.60 -3.26 3.75
C ALA A 102 -9.78 -2.90 5.01
N PRO A 103 -8.93 -1.86 4.98
CA PRO A 103 -8.06 -1.50 6.11
C PRO A 103 -8.88 -1.16 7.37
N GLU A 104 -10.03 -0.51 7.19
CA GLU A 104 -10.97 -0.20 8.28
C GLU A 104 -11.52 -1.45 8.97
N ARG A 105 -11.75 -2.53 8.21
CA ARG A 105 -12.21 -3.81 8.77
C ARG A 105 -11.14 -4.47 9.63
N ILE A 106 -9.88 -4.45 9.19
CA ILE A 106 -8.76 -4.96 9.99
C ILE A 106 -8.66 -4.16 11.30
N ALA A 107 -8.62 -2.83 11.21
CA ALA A 107 -8.53 -1.96 12.38
C ALA A 107 -9.69 -2.19 13.37
N ALA A 108 -10.93 -2.32 12.87
CA ALA A 108 -12.09 -2.58 13.70
C ALA A 108 -12.03 -3.94 14.41
N VAL A 109 -11.51 -4.98 13.76
CA VAL A 109 -11.36 -6.31 14.36
C VAL A 109 -10.23 -6.35 15.38
N GLU A 110 -9.11 -5.67 15.12
CA GLU A 110 -8.02 -5.52 16.11
C GLU A 110 -8.51 -4.80 17.38
N ALA A 111 -9.29 -3.71 17.22
CA ALA A 111 -9.89 -3.01 18.36
C ALA A 111 -10.84 -3.91 19.16
N LYS A 112 -11.68 -4.70 18.48
CA LYS A 112 -12.57 -5.69 19.14
C LYS A 112 -11.77 -6.77 19.85
N TYR A 113 -10.66 -7.24 19.26
CA TYR A 113 -9.81 -8.24 19.87
C TYR A 113 -9.16 -7.71 21.15
N ALA A 114 -8.62 -6.50 21.11
CA ALA A 114 -8.05 -5.83 22.29
C ALA A 114 -9.09 -5.67 23.42
N ALA A 115 -10.30 -5.25 23.07
CA ALA A 115 -11.40 -5.12 24.05
C ALA A 115 -11.82 -6.47 24.65
N ALA A 116 -11.88 -7.54 23.85
CA ALA A 116 -12.19 -8.88 24.32
C ALA A 116 -11.11 -9.42 25.27
N THR A 117 -9.83 -9.23 24.92
CA THR A 117 -8.68 -9.59 25.76
C THR A 117 -8.70 -8.83 27.08
N ALA A 118 -8.91 -7.51 27.06
CA ALA A 118 -9.00 -6.69 28.28
C ALA A 118 -10.16 -7.12 29.19
N THR A 119 -11.28 -7.55 28.60
CA THR A 119 -12.44 -8.08 29.35
C THR A 119 -12.10 -9.41 30.01
N GLU A 120 -11.46 -10.33 29.29
CA GLU A 120 -11.01 -11.62 29.83
C GLU A 120 -10.01 -11.42 30.98
N GLU A 121 -9.00 -10.57 30.80
CA GLU A 121 -8.01 -10.25 31.83
C GLU A 121 -8.63 -9.63 33.08
N ARG A 122 -9.67 -8.79 32.92
CA ARG A 122 -10.41 -8.23 34.05
C ARG A 122 -11.12 -9.31 34.85
N VAL A 123 -11.83 -10.23 34.19
CA VAL A 123 -12.52 -11.34 34.87
C VAL A 123 -11.52 -12.28 35.54
N GLN A 124 -10.41 -12.59 34.87
CA GLN A 124 -9.35 -13.42 35.46
C GLN A 124 -8.72 -12.77 36.70
N ARG A 125 -8.55 -11.44 36.71
CA ARG A 125 -8.10 -10.70 37.91
C ARG A 125 -9.12 -10.77 39.05
N GLN A 126 -10.42 -10.66 38.77
CA GLN A 126 -11.48 -10.80 39.76
C GLN A 126 -11.49 -12.20 40.39
N ILE A 127 -11.37 -13.25 39.57
CA ILE A 127 -11.27 -14.64 40.03
C ILE A 127 -10.08 -14.81 40.98
N ARG A 128 -8.88 -14.37 40.60
CA ARG A 128 -7.68 -14.48 41.45
C ARG A 128 -7.84 -13.71 42.76
N ALA A 129 -8.43 -12.52 42.73
CA ALA A 129 -8.68 -11.74 43.94
C ALA A 129 -9.68 -12.44 44.88
N ALA A 130 -10.74 -13.04 44.35
CA ALA A 130 -11.71 -13.81 45.12
C ALA A 130 -11.09 -15.08 45.72
N GLU A 131 -10.24 -15.79 44.97
CA GLU A 131 -9.50 -16.96 45.45
C GLU A 131 -8.53 -16.59 46.57
N GLN A 132 -7.78 -15.49 46.41
CA GLN A 132 -6.91 -14.95 47.45
C GLN A 132 -7.71 -14.58 48.71
N ALA A 133 -8.84 -13.89 48.58
CA ALA A 133 -9.69 -13.52 49.71
C ALA A 133 -10.23 -14.75 50.47
N LEU A 134 -10.59 -15.82 49.76
CA LEU A 134 -11.04 -17.09 50.35
C LEU A 134 -9.91 -17.89 51.01
N SER A 135 -8.67 -17.70 50.57
CA SER A 135 -7.50 -18.38 51.16
C SER A 135 -7.09 -17.82 52.52
N LEU A 136 -7.48 -16.57 52.84
CA LEU A 136 -7.13 -15.93 54.10
C LEU A 136 -7.86 -16.58 55.29
N PRO A 137 -7.15 -16.87 56.42
CA PRO A 137 -7.77 -17.42 57.62
C PRO A 137 -8.91 -16.56 58.18
N SER A 138 -8.79 -15.23 58.09
CA SER A 138 -9.79 -14.26 58.56
C SER A 138 -11.15 -14.38 57.86
N SER A 139 -11.19 -14.95 56.65
CA SER A 139 -12.45 -15.19 55.92
C SER A 139 -13.35 -16.22 56.61
N TRP A 140 -12.77 -17.17 57.35
CA TRP A 140 -13.51 -18.19 58.11
C TRP A 140 -14.29 -17.60 59.28
N LEU A 141 -13.83 -16.46 59.81
CA LEU A 141 -14.48 -15.74 60.90
C LEU A 141 -15.74 -14.98 60.45
N ARG A 142 -16.01 -14.92 59.13
CA ARG A 142 -17.18 -14.22 58.55
C ARG A 142 -17.90 -15.11 57.53
N PRO A 143 -18.70 -16.11 57.98
CA PRO A 143 -19.32 -17.10 57.11
C PRO A 143 -20.23 -16.51 56.01
N SER A 144 -21.01 -15.47 56.34
CA SER A 144 -21.88 -14.78 55.39
C SER A 144 -21.11 -14.11 54.26
N HIS A 145 -20.01 -13.41 54.60
CA HIS A 145 -19.13 -12.76 53.64
C HIS A 145 -18.41 -13.79 52.75
N ARG A 146 -17.90 -14.86 53.34
CA ARG A 146 -17.27 -15.98 52.60
C ARG A 146 -18.24 -16.61 51.60
N ALA A 147 -19.48 -16.87 52.02
CA ALA A 147 -20.52 -17.40 51.13
C ALA A 147 -20.89 -16.43 49.99
N ALA A 148 -20.81 -15.11 50.23
CA ALA A 148 -20.98 -14.10 49.18
C ALA A 148 -19.85 -14.17 48.15
N ILE A 149 -18.57 -14.17 48.58
CA ILE A 149 -17.40 -14.28 47.70
C ILE A 149 -17.46 -15.58 46.89
N ALA A 150 -17.82 -16.71 47.52
CA ALA A 150 -17.93 -17.99 46.82
C ALA A 150 -19.02 -18.00 45.73
N ARG A 151 -20.14 -17.28 45.94
CA ARG A 151 -21.18 -17.12 44.91
C ARG A 151 -20.72 -16.22 43.77
N GLU A 152 -20.00 -15.15 44.08
CA GLU A 152 -19.40 -14.25 43.09
C GLU A 152 -18.35 -14.98 42.25
N LEU A 153 -17.42 -15.73 42.87
CA LEU A 153 -16.43 -16.56 42.19
C LEU A 153 -17.06 -17.55 41.19
N ARG A 154 -18.21 -18.17 41.53
CA ARG A 154 -18.93 -19.05 40.60
C ARG A 154 -19.46 -18.28 39.38
N ARG A 155 -19.97 -17.07 39.58
CA ARG A 155 -20.43 -16.19 38.48
C ARG A 155 -19.26 -15.73 37.63
N ASP A 156 -18.15 -15.34 38.24
CA ASP A 156 -16.96 -14.87 37.53
C ASP A 156 -16.33 -15.99 36.71
N ARG A 157 -16.30 -17.23 37.21
CA ARG A 157 -15.86 -18.40 36.44
C ARG A 157 -16.75 -18.64 35.21
N ALA A 158 -18.06 -18.49 35.34
CA ALA A 158 -18.95 -18.56 34.18
C ALA A 158 -18.70 -17.41 33.20
N ALA A 159 -18.49 -16.18 33.70
CA ALA A 159 -18.14 -15.02 32.89
C ALA A 159 -16.80 -15.19 32.17
N ALA A 160 -15.82 -15.86 32.78
CA ALA A 160 -14.51 -16.13 32.17
C ALA A 160 -14.63 -17.04 30.96
N VAL A 161 -15.48 -18.08 31.03
CA VAL A 161 -15.76 -18.96 29.89
C VAL A 161 -16.37 -18.14 28.74
N LEU A 162 -17.35 -17.29 29.03
CA LEU A 162 -17.96 -16.44 28.01
C LEU A 162 -16.96 -15.45 27.41
N ALA A 163 -16.12 -14.82 28.23
CA ALA A 163 -15.08 -13.90 27.76
C ALA A 163 -14.06 -14.60 26.85
N ALA A 164 -13.60 -15.80 27.23
CA ALA A 164 -12.70 -16.61 26.42
C ALA A 164 -13.33 -17.02 25.07
N VAL A 165 -14.61 -17.43 25.07
CA VAL A 165 -15.34 -17.75 23.82
C VAL A 165 -15.44 -16.52 22.92
N GLN A 166 -15.76 -15.35 23.47
CA GLN A 166 -15.82 -14.10 22.68
C GLN A 166 -14.44 -13.73 22.11
N ARG A 167 -13.38 -13.81 22.91
CA ARG A 167 -12.01 -13.58 22.42
C ARG A 167 -11.66 -14.53 21.29
N SER A 168 -11.95 -15.82 21.42
CA SER A 168 -11.67 -16.82 20.39
C SER A 168 -12.42 -16.56 19.08
N ARG A 169 -13.70 -16.17 19.14
CA ARG A 169 -14.48 -15.81 17.95
C ARG A 169 -13.89 -14.60 17.23
N VAL A 170 -13.48 -13.58 17.97
CA VAL A 170 -12.86 -12.39 17.38
C VAL A 170 -11.46 -12.72 16.82
N ALA A 171 -10.71 -13.61 17.50
CA ALA A 171 -9.42 -14.11 17.02
C ALA A 171 -9.54 -14.80 15.67
N GLU A 172 -10.52 -15.69 15.50
CA GLU A 172 -10.75 -16.40 14.23
C GLU A 172 -11.00 -15.44 13.07
N VAL A 173 -11.86 -14.43 13.29
CA VAL A 173 -12.12 -13.40 12.27
C VAL A 173 -10.85 -12.60 11.96
N ARG A 174 -10.09 -12.22 12.98
CA ARG A 174 -8.82 -11.49 12.83
C ARG A 174 -7.83 -12.30 11.99
N ASP A 175 -7.62 -13.56 12.36
CA ASP A 175 -6.64 -14.43 11.73
C ASP A 175 -7.03 -14.71 10.27
N ARG A 176 -8.32 -14.92 9.98
CA ARG A 176 -8.82 -15.03 8.60
C ARG A 176 -8.56 -13.78 7.75
N LEU A 177 -8.74 -12.58 8.31
CA LEU A 177 -8.45 -11.33 7.60
C LEU A 177 -6.95 -11.17 7.36
N ARG A 178 -6.11 -11.54 8.33
CA ARG A 178 -4.65 -11.54 8.19
C ARG A 178 -4.21 -12.52 7.10
N ASP A 179 -4.75 -13.73 7.07
CA ASP A 179 -4.46 -14.72 6.04
C ASP A 179 -4.79 -14.20 4.64
N LEU A 180 -5.93 -13.53 4.46
CA LEU A 180 -6.29 -12.90 3.18
C LEU A 180 -5.31 -11.78 2.80
N SER A 181 -4.90 -10.96 3.77
CA SER A 181 -3.91 -9.90 3.53
C SER A 181 -2.54 -10.47 3.14
N MET A 182 -2.11 -11.56 3.78
CA MET A 182 -0.86 -12.26 3.47
C MET A 182 -0.93 -12.88 2.08
N LYS A 183 -1.98 -13.61 1.75
CA LYS A 183 -2.16 -14.19 0.40
C LYS A 183 -2.09 -13.15 -0.71
N ARG A 184 -2.69 -11.98 -0.48
CA ARG A 184 -2.59 -10.86 -1.44
C ARG A 184 -1.15 -10.33 -1.52
N ALA A 185 -0.49 -10.14 -0.39
CA ALA A 185 0.90 -9.65 -0.36
C ALA A 185 1.86 -10.63 -1.05
N ASP A 186 1.69 -11.93 -0.81
CA ASP A 186 2.47 -12.99 -1.45
C ASP A 186 2.25 -12.98 -2.97
N TYR A 187 0.99 -12.93 -3.42
CA TYR A 187 0.65 -12.82 -4.84
C TYR A 187 1.29 -11.59 -5.51
N LEU A 188 1.17 -10.42 -4.88
CA LEU A 188 1.75 -9.18 -5.42
C LEU A 188 3.28 -9.21 -5.43
N THR A 189 3.89 -9.92 -4.47
CA THR A 189 5.35 -10.10 -4.40
C THR A 189 5.84 -11.04 -5.49
N GLU A 190 5.13 -12.14 -5.72
CA GLU A 190 5.41 -13.09 -6.81
C GLU A 190 5.38 -12.39 -8.18
N HIS A 191 4.38 -11.53 -8.40
CA HIS A 191 4.22 -10.81 -9.67
C HIS A 191 4.83 -9.40 -9.69
N ARG A 192 5.68 -9.05 -8.73
CA ARG A 192 6.26 -7.69 -8.62
C ARG A 192 6.94 -7.21 -9.90
N VAL A 193 7.60 -8.13 -10.62
CA VAL A 193 8.36 -7.83 -11.84
C VAL A 193 7.40 -7.44 -12.97
N THR A 194 6.32 -8.19 -13.16
CA THR A 194 5.29 -7.88 -14.17
C THR A 194 4.61 -6.56 -13.89
N ILE A 195 4.25 -6.30 -12.63
CA ILE A 195 3.63 -5.03 -12.22
C ILE A 195 4.58 -3.85 -12.45
N ALA A 196 5.86 -4.00 -12.08
CA ALA A 196 6.87 -2.98 -12.31
C ALA A 196 7.14 -2.75 -13.81
N ALA A 197 7.19 -3.81 -14.61
CA ALA A 197 7.34 -3.73 -16.07
C ALA A 197 6.17 -2.97 -16.70
N GLY A 198 4.93 -3.25 -16.29
CA GLY A 198 3.76 -2.50 -16.76
C GLY A 198 3.77 -1.03 -16.34
N ALA A 199 4.24 -0.71 -15.12
CA ALA A 199 4.38 0.67 -14.67
C ALA A 199 5.40 1.45 -15.51
N ASN A 200 6.55 0.84 -15.80
CA ASN A 200 7.55 1.43 -16.70
C ASN A 200 7.02 1.57 -18.13
N ALA A 201 6.31 0.56 -18.63
CA ALA A 201 5.70 0.61 -19.95
C ALA A 201 4.67 1.75 -20.09
N ARG A 202 3.86 2.01 -19.06
CA ARG A 202 2.95 3.17 -19.03
C ARG A 202 3.69 4.51 -19.08
N ALA A 203 4.82 4.62 -18.38
CA ALA A 203 5.62 5.84 -18.40
C ALA A 203 6.20 6.09 -19.80
N GLU A 204 6.74 5.06 -20.45
CA GLU A 204 7.24 5.17 -21.82
C GLU A 204 6.14 5.43 -22.84
N LEU A 205 4.99 4.78 -22.74
CA LEU A 205 3.84 5.07 -23.60
C LEU A 205 3.37 6.52 -23.45
N THR A 206 3.36 7.05 -22.22
CA THR A 206 3.01 8.46 -21.97
C THR A 206 4.02 9.40 -22.67
N ARG A 207 5.32 9.10 -22.57
CA ARG A 207 6.38 9.85 -23.24
C ARG A 207 6.24 9.80 -24.76
N LEU A 208 5.99 8.62 -25.33
CA LEU A 208 5.74 8.44 -26.77
C LEU A 208 4.50 9.22 -27.23
N ILE A 209 3.42 9.21 -26.44
CA ILE A 209 2.21 9.98 -26.74
C ILE A 209 2.50 11.48 -26.73
N ASP A 210 3.28 11.99 -25.77
CA ASP A 210 3.70 13.39 -25.75
C ASP A 210 4.54 13.76 -26.99
N ASP A 211 5.51 12.91 -27.35
CA ASP A 211 6.31 13.07 -28.56
C ASP A 211 5.42 13.10 -29.83
N LEU A 212 4.36 12.27 -29.88
CA LEU A 212 3.39 12.28 -30.97
C LEU A 212 2.53 13.54 -31.00
N ILE A 213 2.07 14.04 -29.85
CA ILE A 213 1.31 15.30 -29.75
C ILE A 213 2.17 16.44 -30.30
N ASP A 214 3.43 16.52 -29.89
CA ASP A 214 4.38 17.51 -30.37
C ASP A 214 4.66 17.36 -31.86
N GLY A 215 4.79 16.11 -32.34
CA GLY A 215 4.94 15.79 -33.77
C GLY A 215 3.77 16.30 -34.60
N TYR A 216 2.53 16.00 -34.19
CA TYR A 216 1.32 16.47 -34.86
C TYR A 216 1.14 17.99 -34.82
N ALA A 217 1.50 18.62 -33.70
CA ALA A 217 1.43 20.06 -33.53
C ALA A 217 2.38 20.84 -34.47
N ARG A 218 3.51 20.23 -34.85
CA ARG A 218 4.52 20.82 -35.75
C ARG A 218 4.17 20.68 -37.24
N LEU A 219 3.25 19.80 -37.61
CA LEU A 219 2.81 19.64 -39.00
C LEU A 219 2.08 20.90 -39.49
N THR A 220 2.37 21.34 -40.73
CA THR A 220 1.73 22.50 -41.34
C THR A 220 1.08 22.12 -42.67
N PRO A 221 -0.26 21.96 -42.74
CA PRO A 221 -1.23 22.05 -41.64
C PRO A 221 -1.28 20.77 -40.76
N PRO A 222 -1.68 20.86 -39.47
CA PRO A 222 -1.93 19.68 -38.65
C PRO A 222 -3.10 18.84 -39.21
N PRO A 223 -3.15 17.53 -38.95
CA PRO A 223 -4.26 16.68 -39.37
C PRO A 223 -5.61 17.17 -38.84
N ALA A 224 -6.67 17.05 -39.64
CA ALA A 224 -8.01 17.54 -39.30
C ALA A 224 -8.55 16.95 -37.98
N TRP A 225 -8.27 15.67 -37.72
CA TRP A 225 -8.68 15.02 -36.47
C TRP A 225 -7.93 15.57 -35.25
N PHE A 226 -6.68 16.00 -35.40
CA PHE A 226 -5.89 16.59 -34.32
C PHE A 226 -6.31 18.05 -34.10
N ARG A 227 -6.46 18.81 -35.19
CA ARG A 227 -6.87 20.22 -35.15
C ARG A 227 -8.30 20.41 -34.64
N TYR A 228 -9.27 19.75 -35.27
CA TYR A 228 -10.70 19.95 -34.96
C TYR A 228 -11.22 18.94 -33.93
N GLY A 229 -10.69 17.70 -33.93
CA GLY A 229 -11.12 16.68 -32.98
C GLY A 229 -10.54 16.86 -31.57
N LEU A 230 -9.32 17.42 -31.44
CA LEU A 230 -8.73 17.76 -30.14
C LEU A 230 -8.75 19.26 -29.84
N GLY A 231 -9.18 20.11 -30.79
CA GLY A 231 -9.22 21.56 -30.59
C GLY A 231 -7.83 22.20 -30.48
N PHE A 232 -6.87 21.78 -31.31
CA PHE A 232 -5.54 22.39 -31.38
C PHE A 232 -5.52 23.60 -32.34
N PRO A 233 -4.92 24.75 -31.97
CA PRO A 233 -4.28 25.04 -30.68
C PRO A 233 -5.32 25.25 -29.55
N PRO A 234 -5.00 24.84 -28.30
CA PRO A 234 -5.91 24.98 -27.18
C PRO A 234 -6.18 26.45 -26.83
N ALA A 235 -7.33 26.69 -26.20
CA ALA A 235 -7.66 28.01 -25.66
C ALA A 235 -6.66 28.44 -24.56
N PRO A 236 -6.39 29.75 -24.43
CA PRO A 236 -5.53 30.23 -23.36
C PRO A 236 -6.11 29.84 -21.99
N GLY A 237 -5.26 29.24 -21.14
CA GLY A 237 -5.65 28.77 -19.80
C GLY A 237 -6.18 27.33 -19.73
N THR A 238 -6.40 26.64 -20.85
CA THR A 238 -6.93 25.26 -20.87
C THR A 238 -5.90 24.20 -21.28
N TYR A 239 -4.61 24.55 -21.29
CA TYR A 239 -3.55 23.67 -21.82
C TYR A 239 -3.45 22.33 -21.06
N THR A 240 -3.56 22.35 -19.73
CA THR A 240 -3.43 21.12 -18.91
C THR A 240 -4.57 20.14 -19.13
N THR A 241 -5.81 20.62 -19.15
CA THR A 241 -6.99 19.80 -19.43
C THR A 241 -6.97 19.29 -20.87
N TRP A 242 -6.61 20.17 -21.83
CA TRP A 242 -6.45 19.79 -23.22
C TRP A 242 -5.39 18.68 -23.40
N LEU A 243 -4.24 18.79 -22.73
CA LEU A 243 -3.17 17.81 -22.82
C LEU A 243 -3.61 16.44 -22.25
N GLN A 244 -4.40 16.43 -21.17
CA GLN A 244 -4.99 15.20 -20.63
C GLN A 244 -5.95 14.55 -21.63
N ASP A 245 -6.84 15.33 -22.24
CA ASP A 245 -7.80 14.86 -23.24
C ASP A 245 -7.09 14.37 -24.51
N ALA A 246 -6.07 15.09 -24.97
CA ALA A 246 -5.25 14.73 -26.12
C ALA A 246 -4.50 13.42 -25.89
N ARG A 247 -3.89 13.24 -24.71
CA ARG A 247 -3.24 11.97 -24.32
C ARG A 247 -4.22 10.81 -24.33
N ALA A 248 -5.40 10.99 -23.73
CA ALA A 248 -6.43 9.96 -23.68
C ALA A 248 -6.94 9.58 -25.08
N ALA A 249 -7.19 10.57 -25.94
CA ALA A 249 -7.67 10.35 -27.30
C ALA A 249 -6.64 9.65 -28.19
N ILE A 250 -5.36 10.05 -28.11
CA ILE A 250 -4.28 9.40 -28.86
C ILE A 250 -4.04 7.99 -28.34
N ALA A 251 -3.99 7.78 -27.02
CA ALA A 251 -3.90 6.45 -26.42
C ALA A 251 -5.02 5.52 -26.91
N ALA A 252 -6.27 6.00 -26.92
CA ALA A 252 -7.41 5.23 -27.39
C ALA A 252 -7.32 4.91 -28.89
N ARG A 253 -6.89 5.88 -29.71
CA ARG A 253 -6.67 5.68 -31.16
C ARG A 253 -5.58 4.65 -31.43
N ARG A 254 -4.45 4.74 -30.71
CA ARG A 254 -3.34 3.79 -30.80
C ARG A 254 -3.77 2.39 -30.40
N ARG A 255 -4.44 2.25 -29.26
CA ARG A 255 -4.93 0.96 -28.78
C ARG A 255 -5.89 0.29 -29.77
N ARG A 256 -6.83 1.04 -30.36
CA ARG A 256 -7.69 0.51 -31.43
C ARG A 256 -6.90 0.04 -32.66
N ALA A 257 -5.85 0.77 -33.04
CA ALA A 257 -4.97 0.35 -34.12
C ALA A 257 -4.29 -0.98 -33.78
N THR A 258 -3.87 -1.21 -32.53
CA THR A 258 -3.28 -2.49 -32.09
C THR A 258 -4.25 -3.67 -32.09
N GLU A 259 -5.56 -3.44 -31.94
CA GLU A 259 -6.59 -4.48 -31.96
C GLU A 259 -7.00 -4.91 -33.38
N THR A 260 -6.63 -4.13 -34.39
CA THR A 260 -7.03 -4.35 -35.79
C THR A 260 -6.03 -5.20 -36.59
N PHE A 261 -4.87 -5.53 -35.99
CA PHE A 261 -3.83 -6.40 -36.54
C PHE A 261 -3.74 -7.72 -35.78
#